data_AF-A0A7S0XNS1-F1
#
_entry.id   AF-A0A7S0XNS1-F1
#
_cell.length_a   1.000
_cell.length_b   1.000
_cell.length_c   1.000
_cell.angle_alpha   90.00
_cell.angle_beta   90.00
_cell.angle_gamma   90.00
#
_symmetry.space_group_name_H-M   'P 1'
#
loop_
_entity.id
_entity.type
_entity.pdbx_description
1 polymer ?
#
loop_
_entity_poly.entity_id
_entity_poly.type
_entity_poly.pdbx_seq_one_letter_code
_entity_poly.pdbx_strand_id
1 'polypeptide(L)'
;VTRVEDPAVYVGIASEYVEYVCTFFGDREVCVLVGDVISHVSPDRAYLNLQDELGRIGTSLVNKYTDFRRIVALPVFSSFLDILQGPVRKHLGKSLLTLFLDLPPGASRDPVVLHTGFTLAKGLHDELDSLSLDDERRQSGALIARFVRMVEFGDDLEKHLSFLVECRRFLVNLDVVKEAVVCVVASLIDRANDKVKMKHTRRTMSFVKACLAFCHITIPSIT
;
A
#
# COMPACT_ATOMS: atom_id res chain seq x y z
N VAL A 1 15.79 12.77 24.85
CA VAL A 1 16.49 11.66 25.52
C VAL A 1 15.74 11.33 26.79
N THR A 2 14.75 10.46 26.68
CA THR A 2 13.93 9.98 27.81
C THR A 2 14.73 9.01 28.67
N ARG A 3 14.54 9.07 29.99
CA ARG A 3 15.32 8.32 31.00
C ARG A 3 14.78 6.91 31.29
N VAL A 4 13.74 6.48 30.58
CA VAL A 4 13.11 5.16 30.81
C VAL A 4 13.83 4.14 29.94
N GLU A 5 14.58 3.25 30.57
CA GLU A 5 15.39 2.25 29.86
C GLU A 5 14.56 1.06 29.39
N ASP A 6 13.48 0.71 30.09
CA ASP A 6 12.62 -0.42 29.74
C ASP A 6 11.69 -0.06 28.55
N PRO A 7 11.85 -0.73 27.38
CA PRO A 7 11.03 -0.48 26.21
C PRO A 7 9.54 -0.74 26.46
N ALA A 8 9.18 -1.73 27.26
CA ALA A 8 7.78 -2.08 27.52
C ALA A 8 7.09 -0.97 28.31
N VAL A 9 7.75 -0.43 29.34
CA VAL A 9 7.23 0.68 30.13
C VAL A 9 7.11 1.94 29.28
N TYR A 10 8.15 2.26 28.50
CA TYR A 10 8.14 3.45 27.66
C TYR A 10 7.03 3.39 26.61
N VAL A 11 6.93 2.28 25.86
CA VAL A 11 5.94 2.13 24.79
C VAL A 11 4.54 2.00 25.32
N GLY A 12 4.35 1.36 26.48
CA GLY A 12 3.07 1.36 27.19
C GLY A 12 2.56 2.78 27.42
N ILE A 13 3.38 3.65 28.02
CA ILE A 13 3.02 5.06 28.26
C ILE A 13 2.83 5.83 26.95
N ALA A 14 3.73 5.65 25.98
CA ALA A 14 3.63 6.31 24.68
C ALA A 14 2.33 5.95 23.95
N SER A 15 1.89 4.70 24.03
CA SER A 15 0.66 4.21 23.40
C SER A 15 -0.62 4.77 24.02
N GLU A 16 -0.60 5.17 25.30
CA GLU A 16 -1.72 5.87 25.94
C GLU A 16 -1.71 7.37 25.59
N TYR A 17 -0.52 7.95 25.40
CA TYR A 17 -0.38 9.39 25.16
C TYR A 17 -0.46 9.79 23.67
N VAL A 18 -0.26 8.84 22.76
CA VAL A 18 -0.18 9.09 21.31
C VAL A 18 -1.42 9.77 20.76
N GLU A 19 -2.62 9.45 21.23
CA GLU A 19 -3.86 10.08 20.77
C GLU A 19 -3.90 11.57 21.12
N TYR A 20 -3.46 11.91 22.34
CA TYR A 20 -3.33 13.30 22.78
C TYR A 20 -2.30 14.06 21.94
N VAL A 21 -1.13 13.46 21.69
CA VAL A 21 -0.10 14.07 20.84
C VAL A 21 -0.62 14.27 19.41
N CYS A 22 -1.33 13.27 18.88
CA CYS A 22 -1.91 13.33 17.55
C CYS A 22 -3.01 14.38 17.43
N THR A 23 -3.77 14.62 18.50
CA THR A 23 -4.89 15.58 18.49
C THR A 23 -4.42 17.02 18.65
N PHE A 24 -3.46 17.27 19.56
CA PHE A 24 -3.15 18.64 20.01
C PHE A 24 -1.81 19.19 19.53
N PHE A 25 -0.91 18.37 18.99
CA PHE A 25 0.43 18.81 18.56
C PHE A 25 0.66 18.68 17.06
N GLY A 26 1.76 19.27 16.59
CA GLY A 26 2.16 19.26 15.19
C GLY A 26 2.90 17.99 14.77
N ASP A 27 3.23 17.94 13.47
CA ASP A 27 3.92 16.80 12.86
C ASP A 27 5.30 16.55 13.50
N ARG A 28 5.97 17.61 13.96
CA ARG A 28 7.27 17.52 14.64
C ARG A 28 7.17 16.70 15.93
N GLU A 29 6.23 17.01 16.80
CA GLU A 29 6.09 16.32 18.09
C GLU A 29 5.64 14.87 17.90
N VAL A 30 4.79 14.61 16.91
CA VAL A 30 4.43 13.24 16.50
C VAL A 30 5.66 12.47 16.04
N CYS A 31 6.50 13.06 15.18
CA CYS A 31 7.72 12.41 14.71
C CYS A 31 8.74 12.18 15.84
N VAL A 32 8.85 13.10 16.81
CA VAL A 32 9.72 12.90 17.98
C VAL A 32 9.22 11.72 18.81
N LEU A 33 7.92 11.65 19.12
CA LEU A 33 7.36 10.55 19.90
C LEU A 33 7.55 9.20 19.19
N VAL A 34 7.16 9.11 17.92
CA VAL A 34 7.26 7.86 17.15
C VAL A 34 8.72 7.47 16.92
N GLY A 35 9.60 8.43 16.67
CA GLY A 35 11.04 8.20 16.54
C GLY A 35 11.67 7.67 17.83
N ASP A 36 11.28 8.23 18.98
CA ASP A 36 11.70 7.72 20.28
C ASP A 36 11.16 6.30 20.50
N VAL A 37 9.89 6.02 20.21
CA VAL A 37 9.32 4.66 20.30
C VAL A 37 10.13 3.66 19.47
N ILE A 38 10.39 3.96 18.19
CA ILE A 38 11.21 3.11 17.31
C ILE A 38 12.58 2.87 17.94
N SER A 39 13.22 3.91 18.48
CA SER A 39 14.55 3.82 19.08
C SER A 39 14.59 2.95 20.35
N HIS A 40 13.51 2.90 21.13
CA HIS A 40 13.43 2.04 22.32
C HIS A 40 13.11 0.58 21.96
N VAL A 41 12.32 0.32 20.92
CA VAL A 41 11.89 -1.06 20.59
C VAL A 41 12.77 -1.78 19.60
N SER A 42 13.58 -1.05 18.83
CA SER A 42 14.49 -1.64 17.84
C SER A 42 15.62 -2.47 18.46
N PRO A 43 16.28 -2.01 19.55
CA PRO A 43 17.25 -2.84 20.29
C PRO A 43 16.62 -4.16 20.72
N ASP A 44 17.39 -5.24 20.57
CA ASP A 44 16.99 -6.62 20.90
C ASP A 44 15.66 -7.09 20.30
N ARG A 45 15.14 -6.36 19.30
CA ARG A 45 13.84 -6.59 18.66
C ARG A 45 12.69 -6.65 19.66
N ALA A 46 12.71 -5.80 20.69
CA ALA A 46 11.64 -5.70 21.68
C ALA A 46 10.25 -5.46 21.06
N TYR A 47 10.19 -4.85 19.87
CA TYR A 47 8.95 -4.68 19.09
C TYR A 47 8.18 -5.98 18.86
N LEU A 48 8.83 -7.15 18.85
CA LEU A 48 8.16 -8.44 18.66
C LEU A 48 7.10 -8.73 19.73
N ASN A 49 7.31 -8.22 20.95
CA ASN A 49 6.42 -8.46 22.10
C ASN A 49 5.47 -7.29 22.39
N LEU A 50 5.55 -6.20 21.61
CA LEU A 50 4.84 -4.93 21.87
C LEU A 50 3.94 -4.53 20.70
N GLN A 51 3.47 -5.51 19.91
CA GLN A 51 2.70 -5.25 18.70
C GLN A 51 1.36 -4.56 18.99
N ASP A 52 0.71 -4.86 20.13
CA ASP A 52 -0.58 -4.26 20.48
C ASP A 52 -0.44 -2.77 20.77
N GLU A 53 0.60 -2.37 21.52
CA GLU A 53 0.93 -0.96 21.77
C GLU A 53 1.32 -0.23 20.48
N LEU A 54 2.15 -0.86 19.64
CA LEU A 54 2.52 -0.31 18.34
C LEU A 54 1.29 -0.16 17.43
N GLY A 55 0.34 -1.09 17.50
CA GLY A 55 -0.92 -1.02 16.78
C GLY A 55 -1.79 0.16 17.18
N ARG A 56 -1.84 0.49 18.48
CA ARG A 56 -2.55 1.68 18.99
C ARG A 56 -1.90 2.97 18.51
N ILE A 57 -0.57 3.02 18.50
CA ILE A 57 0.19 4.15 17.93
C ILE A 57 -0.13 4.30 16.45
N GLY A 58 -0.02 3.23 15.67
CA GLY A 58 -0.30 3.26 14.23
C GLY A 58 -1.73 3.68 13.91
N THR A 59 -2.71 3.19 14.68
CA THR A 59 -4.12 3.57 14.50
C THR A 59 -4.32 5.06 14.76
N SER A 60 -3.67 5.61 15.78
CA SER A 60 -3.72 7.04 16.09
C SER A 60 -3.08 7.90 14.99
N LEU A 61 -2.00 7.42 14.37
CA LEU A 61 -1.39 8.09 13.22
C LEU A 61 -2.36 8.10 12.02
N VAL A 62 -2.96 6.96 11.67
CA VAL A 62 -3.94 6.87 10.58
C VAL A 62 -5.14 7.80 10.83
N ASN A 63 -5.63 7.87 12.06
CA ASN A 63 -6.75 8.74 12.43
C ASN A 63 -6.39 10.25 12.31
N LYS A 64 -5.17 10.64 12.68
CA LYS A 64 -4.69 12.02 12.52
C LYS A 64 -4.49 12.38 11.05
N TYR A 65 -3.83 11.49 10.30
CA TYR A 65 -3.42 11.73 8.92
C TYR A 65 -4.38 11.01 7.96
N THR A 66 -5.54 11.64 7.73
CA THR A 66 -6.55 11.14 6.79
C THR A 66 -6.17 11.27 5.31
N ASP A 67 -5.05 11.92 5.00
CA ASP A 67 -4.46 11.95 3.66
C ASP A 67 -3.22 11.06 3.62
N PHE A 68 -3.27 10.01 2.79
CA PHE A 68 -2.17 9.06 2.61
C PHE A 68 -0.83 9.73 2.26
N ARG A 69 -0.84 10.84 1.52
CA ARG A 69 0.40 11.57 1.17
C ARG A 69 1.07 12.16 2.41
N ARG A 70 0.27 12.65 3.36
CA ARG A 70 0.80 13.30 4.57
C ARG A 70 1.45 12.29 5.49
N ILE A 71 0.84 11.12 5.69
CA ILE A 71 1.41 10.09 6.56
C ILE A 71 2.70 9.49 5.96
N VAL A 72 2.73 9.25 4.64
CA VAL A 72 3.92 8.72 3.95
C VAL A 72 5.07 9.72 3.91
N ALA A 73 4.77 11.03 3.93
CA ALA A 73 5.79 12.07 3.97
C ALA A 73 6.46 12.23 5.36
N LEU A 74 5.95 11.58 6.41
CA LEU A 74 6.58 11.67 7.73
C LEU A 74 7.93 10.93 7.72
N PRO A 75 9.03 11.55 8.18
CA PRO A 75 10.36 10.95 8.16
C PRO A 75 10.46 9.59 8.86
N VAL A 76 9.62 9.38 9.88
CA VAL A 76 9.60 8.16 10.72
C VAL A 76 8.68 7.06 10.19
N PHE A 77 7.84 7.33 9.19
CA PHE A 77 6.76 6.43 8.81
C PHE A 77 7.25 5.10 8.25
N SER A 78 8.23 5.10 7.35
CA SER A 78 8.77 3.87 6.77
C SER A 78 9.35 2.98 7.86
N SER A 79 10.19 3.55 8.74
CA SER A 79 10.81 2.81 9.84
C SER A 79 9.78 2.29 10.85
N PHE A 80 8.69 3.04 11.07
CA PHE A 80 7.58 2.58 11.90
C PHE A 80 6.86 1.38 11.25
N LEU A 81 6.57 1.45 9.95
CA LEU A 81 5.90 0.36 9.23
C LEU A 81 6.75 -0.92 9.22
N ASP A 82 8.08 -0.79 9.17
CA ASP A 82 9.02 -1.91 9.12
C ASP A 82 9.04 -2.76 10.41
N ILE A 83 8.74 -2.15 11.57
CA ILE A 83 8.71 -2.85 12.88
C ILE A 83 7.36 -3.51 13.18
N LEU A 84 6.31 -3.23 12.37
CA LEU A 84 5.00 -3.86 12.51
C LEU A 84 4.99 -5.25 11.88
N GLN A 85 4.31 -6.18 12.55
CA GLN A 85 4.20 -7.58 12.13
C GLN A 85 2.81 -8.16 12.38
N GLY A 86 2.52 -9.29 11.72
CA GLY A 86 1.34 -10.10 11.97
C GLY A 86 0.02 -9.33 11.83
N PRO A 87 -0.98 -9.60 12.70
CA PRO A 87 -2.30 -8.99 12.61
C PRO A 87 -2.30 -7.46 12.62
N VAL A 88 -1.36 -6.86 13.37
CA VAL A 88 -1.26 -5.40 13.50
C VAL A 88 -0.81 -4.77 12.19
N ARG A 89 0.22 -5.34 11.54
CA ARG A 89 0.67 -4.92 10.21
C ARG A 89 -0.45 -5.06 9.18
N LYS A 90 -1.17 -6.19 9.19
CA LYS A 90 -2.32 -6.44 8.31
C LYS A 90 -3.40 -5.39 8.48
N HIS A 91 -3.79 -5.12 9.72
CA HIS A 91 -4.84 -4.15 10.05
C HIS A 91 -4.46 -2.75 9.57
N LEU A 92 -3.27 -2.27 9.95
CA LEU A 92 -2.80 -0.95 9.53
C LEU A 92 -2.58 -0.88 8.02
N GLY A 93 -2.08 -1.95 7.40
CA GLY A 93 -1.93 -2.03 5.95
C GLY A 93 -3.26 -1.84 5.22
N LYS A 94 -4.34 -2.46 5.70
CA LYS A 94 -5.70 -2.26 5.15
C LYS A 94 -6.17 -0.81 5.32
N SER A 95 -5.98 -0.22 6.49
CA SER A 95 -6.38 1.16 6.75
C SER A 95 -5.60 2.15 5.88
N LEU A 96 -4.29 1.99 5.77
CA LEU A 96 -3.43 2.80 4.92
C LEU A 96 -3.77 2.65 3.43
N LEU A 97 -4.00 1.43 2.96
CA LEU A 97 -4.41 1.20 1.58
C LEU A 97 -5.81 1.77 1.31
N THR A 98 -6.69 1.82 2.32
CA THR A 98 -7.97 2.52 2.23
C THR A 98 -7.77 4.03 2.06
N LEU A 99 -6.89 4.66 2.86
CA LEU A 99 -6.53 6.07 2.67
C LEU A 99 -5.93 6.33 1.28
N PHE A 100 -5.15 5.39 0.74
CA PHE A 100 -4.64 5.49 -0.63
C PHE A 100 -5.79 5.59 -1.63
N LEU A 101 -6.85 4.78 -1.50
CA LEU A 101 -7.99 4.78 -2.43
C LEU A 101 -8.80 6.09 -2.41
N ASP A 102 -8.70 6.88 -1.34
CA ASP A 102 -9.38 8.17 -1.20
C ASP A 102 -8.53 9.34 -1.72
N LEU A 103 -7.35 9.07 -2.29
CA LEU A 103 -6.52 10.10 -2.88
C LEU A 103 -7.21 10.80 -4.07
N PRO A 104 -6.96 12.11 -4.26
CA PRO A 104 -7.51 12.82 -5.39
C PRO A 104 -6.93 12.31 -6.73
N PRO A 105 -7.65 12.46 -7.84
CA PRO A 105 -7.18 12.04 -9.16
C PRO A 105 -5.78 12.56 -9.49
N GLY A 106 -4.93 11.67 -10.01
CA GLY A 106 -3.54 11.99 -10.35
C GLY A 106 -2.54 12.03 -9.19
N ALA A 107 -2.97 11.97 -7.93
CA ALA A 107 -2.05 11.91 -6.79
C ALA A 107 -1.24 10.60 -6.73
N SER A 108 -1.78 9.50 -7.27
CA SER A 108 -1.10 8.21 -7.37
C SER A 108 0.09 8.21 -8.35
N ARG A 109 0.34 9.32 -9.06
CA ARG A 109 1.50 9.49 -9.96
C ARG A 109 2.79 9.83 -9.23
N ASP A 110 2.70 10.26 -7.96
CA ASP A 110 3.87 10.47 -7.12
C ASP A 110 4.58 9.12 -6.87
N PRO A 111 5.88 8.98 -7.22
CA PRO A 111 6.58 7.71 -7.12
C PRO A 111 6.65 7.14 -5.70
N VAL A 112 6.75 8.00 -4.68
CA VAL A 112 6.83 7.57 -3.28
C VAL A 112 5.48 7.04 -2.84
N VAL A 113 4.41 7.80 -3.12
CA VAL A 113 3.02 7.41 -2.82
C VAL A 113 2.68 6.07 -3.48
N LEU A 114 2.98 5.94 -4.78
CA LEU A 114 2.73 4.71 -5.51
C LEU A 114 3.54 3.53 -4.98
N HIS A 115 4.83 3.73 -4.74
CA HIS A 115 5.71 2.67 -4.24
C HIS A 115 5.28 2.19 -2.85
N THR A 116 4.93 3.10 -1.96
CA THR A 116 4.42 2.74 -0.63
C THR A 116 3.08 2.03 -0.74
N GLY A 117 2.14 2.51 -1.55
CA GLY A 117 0.86 1.84 -1.80
C GLY A 117 1.03 0.42 -2.36
N PHE A 118 1.96 0.23 -3.29
CA PHE A 118 2.28 -1.08 -3.85
C PHE A 118 2.90 -2.02 -2.81
N THR A 119 3.82 -1.53 -1.97
CA THR A 119 4.42 -2.30 -0.88
C THR A 119 3.36 -2.76 0.13
N LEU A 120 2.38 -1.90 0.45
CA LEU A 120 1.25 -2.26 1.31
C LEU A 120 0.35 -3.32 0.66
N ALA A 121 -0.01 -3.13 -0.61
CA ALA A 121 -0.83 -4.10 -1.35
C ALA A 121 -0.15 -5.47 -1.44
N LYS A 122 1.17 -5.49 -1.67
CA LYS A 122 1.98 -6.70 -1.68
C LYS A 122 2.04 -7.36 -0.30
N GLY A 123 2.29 -6.59 0.76
CA GLY A 123 2.29 -7.11 2.12
C GLY A 123 0.96 -7.78 2.49
N LEU A 124 -0.17 -7.12 2.17
CA LEU A 124 -1.51 -7.68 2.38
C LEU A 124 -1.76 -8.94 1.55
N HIS A 125 -1.20 -9.04 0.35
CA HIS A 125 -1.29 -10.24 -0.48
C HIS A 125 -0.44 -11.39 0.09
N ASP A 126 0.80 -11.11 0.47
CA ASP A 126 1.77 -12.12 0.94
C ASP A 126 1.36 -12.72 2.29
N GLU A 127 0.56 -12.02 3.07
CA GLU A 127 -0.05 -12.51 4.32
C GLU A 127 -1.28 -13.42 4.09
N LEU A 128 -1.78 -13.55 2.85
CA LEU A 128 -2.88 -14.48 2.54
C LEU A 128 -2.31 -15.86 2.21
N ASP A 129 -2.59 -16.82 3.07
CA ASP A 129 -2.21 -18.22 2.90
C ASP A 129 -3.45 -19.12 2.70
N SER A 130 -3.24 -20.43 2.57
CA SER A 130 -4.32 -21.42 2.41
C SER A 130 -5.19 -21.60 3.66
N LEU A 131 -4.77 -21.04 4.80
CA LEU A 131 -5.51 -21.10 6.07
C LEU A 131 -6.33 -19.82 6.31
N SER A 132 -6.12 -18.79 5.49
CA SER A 132 -6.86 -17.53 5.55
C SER A 132 -8.33 -17.77 5.22
N LEU A 133 -9.21 -17.22 6.05
CA LEU A 133 -10.66 -17.32 5.84
C LEU A 133 -11.06 -16.70 4.50
N ASP A 134 -12.04 -17.30 3.83
CA ASP A 134 -12.53 -16.84 2.52
C ASP A 134 -12.95 -15.37 2.55
N ASP A 135 -13.60 -14.93 3.63
CA ASP A 135 -13.99 -13.53 3.82
C ASP A 135 -12.79 -12.59 3.90
N GLU A 136 -11.70 -12.99 4.58
CA GLU A 136 -10.49 -12.19 4.66
C GLU A 136 -9.79 -12.07 3.30
N ARG A 137 -9.74 -13.20 2.57
CA ARG A 137 -9.20 -13.25 1.21
C ARG A 137 -10.01 -12.37 0.27
N ARG A 138 -11.34 -12.44 0.37
CA ARG A 138 -12.27 -11.61 -0.41
C ARG A 138 -12.09 -10.12 -0.11
N GLN A 139 -12.05 -9.72 1.17
CA GLN A 139 -11.86 -8.32 1.55
C GLN A 139 -10.51 -7.77 1.07
N SER A 140 -9.44 -8.51 1.31
CA SER A 140 -8.08 -8.07 0.94
C SER A 140 -7.92 -8.04 -0.58
N GLY A 141 -8.45 -9.04 -1.29
CA GLY A 141 -8.47 -9.06 -2.76
C GLY A 141 -9.27 -7.92 -3.35
N ALA A 142 -10.45 -7.59 -2.79
CA ALA A 142 -11.24 -6.45 -3.25
C ALA A 142 -10.48 -5.12 -3.05
N LEU A 143 -9.80 -4.96 -1.92
CA LEU A 143 -9.02 -3.75 -1.63
C LEU A 143 -7.83 -3.60 -2.58
N ILE A 144 -7.07 -4.68 -2.81
CA ILE A 144 -5.94 -4.71 -3.74
C ILE A 144 -6.41 -4.48 -5.19
N ALA A 145 -7.53 -5.08 -5.59
CA ALA A 145 -8.11 -4.88 -6.92
C ALA A 145 -8.53 -3.42 -7.14
N ARG A 146 -9.10 -2.76 -6.12
CA ARG A 146 -9.41 -1.31 -6.16
C ARG A 146 -8.14 -0.48 -6.27
N PHE A 147 -7.08 -0.84 -5.56
CA PHE A 147 -5.78 -0.17 -5.65
C PHE A 147 -5.24 -0.22 -7.08
N VAL A 148 -5.19 -1.41 -7.69
CA VAL A 148 -4.73 -1.60 -9.08
C VAL A 148 -5.51 -0.73 -10.06
N ARG A 149 -6.84 -0.64 -9.91
CA ARG A 149 -7.71 0.16 -10.79
C ARG A 149 -7.54 1.66 -10.61
N MET A 150 -7.15 2.10 -9.41
CA MET A 150 -7.01 3.51 -9.07
C MET A 150 -5.68 4.10 -9.55
N VAL A 151 -4.62 3.29 -9.65
CA VAL A 151 -3.30 3.77 -10.07
C VAL A 151 -3.35 4.32 -11.50
N GLU A 152 -2.75 5.50 -11.69
CA GLU A 152 -2.68 6.17 -12.98
C GLU A 152 -1.26 6.58 -13.33
N PHE A 153 -0.94 6.52 -14.63
CA PHE A 153 0.33 7.03 -15.19
C PHE A 153 0.12 8.14 -16.22
N GLY A 154 -1.08 8.73 -16.26
CA GLY A 154 -1.42 9.73 -17.28
C GLY A 154 -1.18 9.17 -18.69
N ASP A 155 -0.50 9.92 -19.53
CA ASP A 155 -0.25 9.59 -20.95
C ASP A 155 0.82 8.52 -21.21
N ASP A 156 1.53 8.08 -20.18
CA ASP A 156 2.59 7.07 -20.28
C ASP A 156 2.02 5.66 -20.17
N LEU A 157 1.46 5.19 -21.29
CA LEU A 157 0.81 3.88 -21.38
C LEU A 157 1.80 2.72 -21.23
N GLU A 158 3.07 2.90 -21.66
CA GLU A 158 4.11 1.89 -21.53
C GLU A 158 4.47 1.68 -20.05
N LYS A 159 4.67 2.77 -19.31
CA LYS A 159 4.91 2.69 -17.85
C LYS A 159 3.73 2.10 -17.10
N HIS A 160 2.49 2.40 -17.51
CA HIS A 160 1.31 1.78 -16.92
C HIS A 160 1.31 0.26 -17.17
N LEU A 161 1.59 -0.19 -18.39
CA LEU A 161 1.68 -1.61 -18.69
C LEU A 161 2.78 -2.29 -17.86
N SER A 162 3.95 -1.66 -17.68
CA SER A 162 5.02 -2.19 -16.82
C SER A 162 4.56 -2.39 -15.37
N PHE A 163 3.83 -1.43 -14.80
CA PHE A 163 3.24 -1.58 -13.47
C PHE A 163 2.26 -2.75 -13.40
N LEU A 164 1.40 -2.93 -14.40
CA LEU A 164 0.43 -4.04 -14.45
C LEU A 164 1.13 -5.41 -14.59
N VAL A 165 2.28 -5.46 -15.27
CA VAL A 165 3.16 -6.63 -15.30
C VAL A 165 3.72 -6.94 -13.91
N GLU A 166 4.11 -5.94 -13.13
CA GLU A 166 4.54 -6.13 -11.73
C GLU A 166 3.38 -6.59 -10.84
N CYS A 167 2.19 -5.99 -10.96
CA CYS A 167 1.00 -6.45 -10.25
C CYS A 167 0.73 -7.93 -10.54
N ARG A 168 0.76 -8.34 -11.81
CA ARG A 168 0.59 -9.74 -12.22
C ARG A 168 1.84 -10.60 -12.01
N ARG A 169 2.90 -10.08 -11.40
CA ARG A 169 4.01 -10.90 -10.89
C ARG A 169 3.86 -11.15 -9.40
N PHE A 170 3.43 -10.14 -8.65
CA PHE A 170 3.44 -10.17 -7.18
C PHE A 170 2.07 -10.40 -6.54
N LEU A 171 0.96 -10.14 -7.24
CA LEU A 171 -0.40 -10.14 -6.68
C LEU A 171 -1.32 -11.22 -7.32
N VAL A 172 -0.72 -12.28 -7.86
CA VAL A 172 -1.38 -13.23 -8.77
C VAL A 172 -2.30 -14.21 -8.05
N ASN A 173 -2.20 -14.38 -6.73
CA ASN A 173 -2.95 -15.45 -6.06
C ASN A 173 -4.44 -15.13 -5.87
N LEU A 174 -4.91 -13.97 -6.34
CA LEU A 174 -6.28 -13.50 -6.15
C LEU A 174 -6.95 -13.26 -7.51
N ASP A 175 -7.98 -14.04 -7.85
CA ASP A 175 -8.67 -13.96 -9.14
C ASP A 175 -9.27 -12.57 -9.40
N VAL A 176 -9.85 -11.94 -8.37
CA VAL A 176 -10.35 -10.56 -8.45
C VAL A 176 -9.26 -9.54 -8.83
N VAL A 177 -7.99 -9.80 -8.47
CA VAL A 177 -6.86 -8.95 -8.84
C VAL A 177 -6.42 -9.25 -10.28
N LYS A 178 -6.38 -10.52 -10.70
CA LYS A 178 -6.13 -10.89 -12.11
C LYS A 178 -7.14 -10.22 -13.03
N GLU A 179 -8.43 -10.30 -12.70
CA GLU A 179 -9.51 -9.65 -13.41
C GLU A 179 -9.31 -8.13 -13.48
N ALA A 180 -9.00 -7.50 -12.34
CA ALA A 180 -8.72 -6.06 -12.29
C ALA A 180 -7.59 -5.66 -13.23
N VAL A 181 -6.46 -6.37 -13.20
CA VAL A 181 -5.31 -6.08 -14.06
C VAL A 181 -5.67 -6.27 -15.54
N VAL A 182 -6.40 -7.34 -15.90
CA VAL A 182 -6.89 -7.56 -17.28
C VAL A 182 -7.78 -6.41 -17.75
N CYS A 183 -8.73 -5.97 -16.92
CA CYS A 183 -9.61 -4.85 -17.25
C CYS A 183 -8.82 -3.55 -17.46
N VAL A 184 -7.84 -3.26 -16.59
CA VAL A 184 -7.01 -2.06 -16.76
C VAL A 184 -6.17 -2.17 -18.04
N VAL A 185 -5.56 -3.32 -18.34
CA VAL A 185 -4.81 -3.52 -19.59
C VAL A 185 -5.71 -3.35 -20.83
N ALA A 186 -6.94 -3.86 -20.79
CA ALA A 186 -7.91 -3.64 -21.87
C ALA A 186 -8.20 -2.14 -22.07
N SER A 187 -8.41 -1.39 -20.98
CA SER A 187 -8.56 0.07 -21.06
C SER A 187 -7.32 0.79 -21.63
N LEU A 188 -6.10 0.24 -21.45
CA LEU A 188 -4.90 0.81 -22.07
C LEU A 188 -4.91 0.65 -23.59
N ILE A 189 -5.48 -0.45 -24.10
CA ILE A 189 -5.67 -0.66 -25.53
C ILE A 189 -6.65 0.39 -26.08
N ASP A 190 -7.80 0.59 -25.42
CA ASP A 190 -8.77 1.60 -25.83
C ASP A 190 -8.17 3.01 -25.84
N ARG A 191 -7.46 3.38 -24.76
CA ARG A 191 -6.76 4.66 -24.67
C ARG A 191 -5.69 4.82 -25.75
N ALA A 192 -4.96 3.76 -26.08
CA ALA A 192 -3.99 3.79 -27.18
C ALA A 192 -4.68 4.00 -28.53
N ASN A 193 -5.79 3.29 -28.77
CA ASN A 193 -6.61 3.39 -29.98
C ASN A 193 -7.17 4.82 -30.15
N ASP A 194 -7.69 5.40 -29.08
CA ASP A 194 -8.22 6.78 -29.07
C ASP A 194 -7.12 7.80 -29.35
N LYS A 195 -5.96 7.66 -28.68
CA LYS A 195 -4.82 8.56 -28.84
C LYS A 195 -4.28 8.58 -30.27
N VAL A 196 -4.32 7.44 -30.97
CA VAL A 196 -3.90 7.36 -32.38
C VAL A 196 -5.05 7.47 -33.37
N LYS A 197 -6.29 7.64 -32.92
CA LYS A 197 -7.51 7.61 -33.76
C LYS A 197 -7.54 6.40 -34.69
N MET A 198 -7.23 5.21 -34.16
CA MET A 198 -7.09 3.94 -34.90
C MET A 198 -5.97 3.90 -35.96
N LYS A 199 -5.14 4.94 -36.09
CA LYS A 199 -4.03 5.01 -37.05
C LYS A 199 -2.72 4.62 -36.38
N HIS A 200 -2.50 3.32 -36.24
CA HIS A 200 -1.32 2.79 -35.56
C HIS A 200 -0.04 2.93 -36.40
N THR A 201 1.01 3.38 -35.73
CA THR A 201 2.39 3.16 -36.17
C THR A 201 2.84 1.75 -35.79
N ARG A 202 4.01 1.31 -36.31
CA ARG A 202 4.65 0.06 -35.88
C ARG A 202 4.83 -0.01 -34.36
N ARG A 203 5.24 1.09 -33.73
CA ARG A 203 5.46 1.17 -32.27
C ARG A 203 4.14 0.97 -31.50
N THR A 204 3.11 1.73 -31.84
CA THR A 204 1.81 1.66 -31.14
C THR A 204 1.12 0.31 -31.36
N MET A 205 1.32 -0.31 -32.52
CA MET A 205 0.84 -1.67 -32.78
C MET A 205 1.58 -2.71 -31.92
N SER A 206 2.90 -2.58 -31.75
CA SER A 206 3.68 -3.44 -30.84
C SER A 206 3.20 -3.32 -29.39
N PHE A 207 2.87 -2.10 -28.94
CA PHE A 207 2.28 -1.88 -27.62
C PHE A 207 0.94 -2.62 -27.45
N VAL A 208 0.00 -2.44 -28.39
CA VAL A 208 -1.30 -3.15 -28.35
C VAL A 208 -1.11 -4.67 -28.35
N LYS A 209 -0.18 -5.19 -29.15
CA LYS A 209 0.18 -6.62 -29.14
C LYS A 209 0.71 -7.09 -27.78
N ALA A 210 1.53 -6.28 -27.10
CA ALA A 210 2.00 -6.59 -25.76
C ALA A 210 0.84 -6.65 -24.74
N CYS A 211 -0.10 -5.71 -24.81
CA CYS A 211 -1.33 -5.73 -23.98
C CYS A 211 -2.18 -6.99 -24.25
N LEU A 212 -2.38 -7.35 -25.52
CA LEU A 212 -3.14 -8.54 -25.89
C LEU A 212 -2.44 -9.83 -25.43
N ALA A 213 -1.11 -9.92 -25.60
CA ALA A 213 -0.33 -11.04 -25.10
C ALA A 213 -0.43 -11.14 -23.56
N PHE A 214 -0.39 -10.01 -22.87
CA PHE A 214 -0.62 -9.96 -21.42
C PHE A 214 -1.98 -10.55 -21.05
N CYS A 215 -3.07 -10.11 -21.68
CA CYS A 215 -4.43 -10.61 -21.42
C CYS A 215 -4.55 -12.10 -21.77
N HIS A 216 -4.01 -12.52 -22.91
CA HIS A 216 -4.05 -13.91 -23.39
C HIS A 216 -3.42 -14.90 -22.41
N ILE A 217 -2.36 -14.51 -21.69
CA ILE A 217 -1.73 -15.39 -20.69
C ILE A 217 -2.42 -15.25 -19.32
N THR A 218 -3.03 -14.10 -19.01
CA THR A 218 -3.63 -13.86 -17.68
C THR A 218 -5.05 -14.43 -17.58
N ILE A 219 -5.90 -14.27 -18.60
CA ILE A 219 -7.30 -14.72 -18.57
C ILE A 219 -7.44 -16.22 -18.28
N PRO A 220 -6.69 -17.13 -18.94
CA PRO A 220 -6.81 -18.56 -18.66
C PRO A 220 -6.32 -18.98 -17.26
N SER A 221 -5.60 -18.09 -16.56
CA SER A 221 -5.11 -18.36 -15.21
C SER A 221 -6.11 -18.02 -14.11
N ILE A 222 -7.25 -17.42 -14.47
CA ILE A 222 -8.36 -17.11 -13.55
C ILE A 222 -9.13 -18.42 -13.32
N THR A 223 -9.28 -18.83 -12.06
CA THR A 223 -9.85 -20.13 -11.67
C THR A 223 -11.08 -19.98 -10.79
#